data_AF-A0A085ADM1-F1
#
_entry.id   AF-A0A085ADM1-F1
#
_cell.length_a   1.000
_cell.length_b   1.000
_cell.length_c   1.000
_cell.angle_alpha   90.00
_cell.angle_beta   90.00
_cell.angle_gamma   90.00
#
_symmetry.space_group_name_H-M   'P 1'
#
loop_
_entity.id
_entity.type
_entity.pdbx_description
1 polymer ?
#
loop_
_entity_poly.entity_id
_entity_poly.type
_entity_poly.pdbx_seq_one_letter_code
_entity_poly.pdbx_strand_id
1 'polypeptide(L)'
;MRLLIGVLCFMSFSCLAQSLDDFFRDNPELKSNPYTRSAIVSEAGVATINDVLLEKQPGELSAQVMKRLLQEDGYNYALVAVRQLSELCRQGVAESSSNLKNEDCKLIEKHSK
;
A
#
# COMPACT_ATOMS: atom_id res chain seq x y z
N MET A 1 4.70 55.66 3.11
CA MET A 1 3.73 54.58 3.33
C MET A 1 4.40 53.26 2.92
N ARG A 2 4.86 52.44 3.87
CA ARG A 2 5.59 51.19 3.58
C ARG A 2 4.59 50.06 3.41
N LEU A 3 4.41 49.56 2.18
CA LEU A 3 3.64 48.34 1.93
C LEU A 3 4.48 47.13 2.33
N LEU A 4 4.07 46.44 3.40
CA LEU A 4 4.56 45.12 3.77
C LEU A 4 3.85 44.09 2.88
N ILE A 5 4.55 43.55 1.90
CA ILE A 5 4.10 42.40 1.11
C ILE A 5 4.26 41.16 1.99
N GLY A 6 3.15 40.70 2.57
CA GLY A 6 3.10 39.44 3.29
C GLY A 6 3.24 38.26 2.32
N VAL A 7 4.34 37.52 2.43
CA VAL A 7 4.55 36.28 1.69
C VAL A 7 3.61 35.22 2.28
N LEU A 8 2.49 34.99 1.60
CA LEU A 8 1.63 33.82 1.81
C LEU A 8 2.38 32.58 1.31
N CYS A 9 3.10 31.90 2.20
CA CYS A 9 3.54 30.53 1.97
C CYS A 9 2.31 29.63 1.94
N PHE A 10 1.70 29.45 0.76
CA PHE A 10 0.85 28.31 0.48
C PHE A 10 1.76 27.08 0.51
N MET A 11 1.89 26.45 1.68
CA MET A 11 2.39 25.08 1.77
C MET A 11 1.33 24.18 1.17
N SER A 12 1.29 24.14 -0.17
CA SER A 12 0.61 23.10 -0.91
C SER A 12 1.31 21.81 -0.53
N PHE A 13 0.80 21.11 0.49
CA PHE A 13 1.05 19.68 0.62
C PHE A 13 0.45 19.06 -0.63
N SER A 14 1.25 18.99 -1.71
CA SER A 14 1.00 18.06 -2.77
C SER A 14 0.90 16.72 -2.08
N CYS A 15 -0.32 16.19 -1.96
CA CYS A 15 -0.55 14.79 -1.66
C CYS A 15 0.09 14.05 -2.84
N LEU A 16 1.40 13.86 -2.77
CA LEU A 16 2.16 13.11 -3.75
C LEU A 16 1.54 11.73 -3.73
N ALA A 17 0.91 11.34 -4.84
CA ALA A 17 0.51 9.97 -5.07
C ALA A 17 1.69 9.06 -4.70
N GLN A 18 1.50 8.16 -3.75
CA GLN A 18 2.53 7.23 -3.30
C GLN A 18 2.13 5.85 -3.78
N SER A 19 2.98 5.29 -4.64
CA SER A 19 2.83 3.98 -5.25
C SER A 19 3.32 2.87 -4.32
N LEU A 20 3.07 1.62 -4.72
CA LEU A 20 3.71 0.45 -4.10
C LEU A 20 5.25 0.53 -4.10
N ASP A 21 5.84 1.13 -5.13
CA ASP A 21 7.30 1.28 -5.21
C ASP A 21 7.83 2.25 -4.14
N ASP A 22 7.06 3.28 -3.81
CA ASP A 22 7.39 4.20 -2.71
C ASP A 22 7.36 3.46 -1.37
N PHE A 23 6.35 2.61 -1.14
CA PHE A 23 6.28 1.77 0.05
C PHE A 23 7.50 0.84 0.18
N PHE A 24 7.88 0.17 -0.90
CA PHE A 24 9.02 -0.74 -0.89
C PHE A 24 10.38 -0.04 -0.85
N ARG A 25 10.46 1.22 -1.29
CA ARG A 25 11.66 2.05 -1.10
C ARG A 25 11.86 2.35 0.39
N ASP A 26 10.79 2.65 1.10
CA ASP A 26 10.83 2.98 2.53
C ASP A 26 10.95 1.72 3.42
N ASN A 27 10.58 0.55 2.87
CA ASN A 27 10.65 -0.75 3.54
C ASN A 27 11.49 -1.77 2.72
N PRO A 28 12.80 -1.55 2.54
CA PRO A 28 13.63 -2.33 1.63
C PRO A 28 13.79 -3.80 2.05
N GLU A 29 13.71 -4.09 3.34
CA GLU A 29 13.74 -5.45 3.87
C GLU A 29 12.51 -6.27 3.43
N LEU A 30 11.31 -5.67 3.41
CA LEU A 30 10.12 -6.28 2.80
C LEU A 30 10.24 -6.46 1.29
N LYS A 31 10.88 -5.51 0.59
CA LYS A 31 11.13 -5.64 -0.86
C LYS A 31 12.08 -6.78 -1.18
N SER A 32 13.10 -6.97 -0.35
CA SER A 32 14.19 -7.92 -0.57
C SER A 32 13.77 -9.38 -0.41
N ASN A 33 12.79 -9.65 0.46
CA ASN A 33 12.23 -10.97 0.65
C ASN A 33 11.10 -11.20 -0.40
N PRO A 34 11.24 -12.18 -1.31
CA PRO A 34 10.27 -12.39 -2.38
C PRO A 34 8.89 -12.84 -1.88
N TYR A 35 8.82 -13.54 -0.75
CA TYR A 35 7.55 -14.03 -0.18
C TYR A 35 6.75 -12.88 0.42
N THR A 36 7.38 -12.05 1.27
CA THR A 36 6.71 -10.86 1.83
C THR A 36 6.36 -9.86 0.74
N ARG A 37 7.26 -9.60 -0.22
CA ARG A 37 6.97 -8.73 -1.37
C ARG A 37 5.75 -9.23 -2.16
N SER A 38 5.72 -10.51 -2.51
CA SER A 38 4.62 -11.09 -3.29
C SER A 38 3.30 -11.05 -2.51
N ALA A 39 3.32 -11.38 -1.22
CA ALA A 39 2.14 -11.34 -0.37
C ALA A 39 1.59 -9.91 -0.25
N ILE A 40 2.45 -8.91 -0.03
CA ILE A 40 2.03 -7.50 0.08
C ILE A 40 1.43 -7.01 -1.24
N VAL A 41 2.05 -7.29 -2.39
CA VAL A 41 1.50 -6.87 -3.70
C VAL A 41 0.15 -7.53 -3.96
N SER A 42 0.01 -8.82 -3.65
CA SER A 42 -1.24 -9.56 -3.82
C SER A 42 -2.35 -8.98 -2.93
N GLU A 43 -2.06 -8.84 -1.64
CA GLU A 43 -3.04 -8.37 -0.65
C GLU A 43 -3.38 -6.89 -0.86
N ALA A 44 -2.44 -6.05 -1.29
CA ALA A 44 -2.72 -4.67 -1.68
C ALA A 44 -3.68 -4.62 -2.88
N GLY A 45 -3.52 -5.52 -3.86
CA GLY A 45 -4.47 -5.68 -4.95
C GLY A 45 -5.87 -6.08 -4.45
N VAL A 46 -5.96 -7.01 -3.50
CA VAL A 46 -7.23 -7.40 -2.87
C VAL A 46 -7.87 -6.22 -2.13
N ALA A 47 -7.07 -5.41 -1.43
CA ALA A 47 -7.55 -4.23 -0.71
C ALA A 47 -8.21 -3.18 -1.64
N THR A 48 -7.88 -3.15 -2.94
CA THR A 48 -8.52 -2.25 -3.90
C THR A 48 -9.95 -2.65 -4.31
N ILE A 49 -10.41 -3.87 -4.01
CA ILE A 49 -11.63 -4.43 -4.62
C ILE A 49 -12.87 -3.53 -4.41
N ASN A 50 -13.06 -3.00 -3.20
CA ASN A 50 -14.21 -2.14 -2.91
C ASN A 50 -14.12 -0.81 -3.68
N ASP A 51 -12.94 -0.24 -3.77
CA ASP A 51 -12.72 1.03 -4.46
C ASP A 51 -12.87 0.86 -5.98
N VAL A 52 -12.43 -0.28 -6.52
CA VAL A 52 -12.74 -0.66 -7.90
C VAL A 52 -14.25 -0.72 -8.15
N LEU A 53 -15.04 -1.25 -7.22
CA LEU A 53 -16.50 -1.29 -7.38
C LEU A 53 -17.13 0.11 -7.38
N LEU A 54 -16.54 1.05 -6.64
CA LEU A 54 -17.03 2.43 -6.52
C LEU A 54 -16.59 3.33 -7.69
N GLU A 55 -15.36 3.15 -8.17
CA GLU A 55 -14.76 4.06 -9.14
C GLU A 55 -14.92 3.63 -10.59
N LYS A 56 -15.15 2.33 -10.83
CA LYS A 56 -15.20 1.79 -12.20
C LYS A 56 -16.34 2.41 -13.01
N GLN A 57 -15.98 3.02 -14.13
CA GLN A 57 -16.93 3.59 -15.08
C GLN A 57 -17.39 2.55 -16.11
N PRO A 58 -18.56 2.77 -16.77
CA PRO A 58 -19.00 1.93 -17.87
C PRO A 58 -17.92 1.81 -18.97
N GLY A 59 -17.59 0.58 -19.36
CA GLY A 59 -16.55 0.30 -20.35
C GLY A 59 -15.13 0.11 -19.79
N GLU A 60 -14.88 0.43 -18.50
CA GLU A 60 -13.60 0.14 -17.86
C GLU A 60 -13.50 -1.32 -17.39
N LEU A 61 -12.31 -1.91 -17.56
CA LEU A 61 -11.97 -3.19 -16.96
C LEU A 61 -11.53 -2.98 -15.51
N SER A 62 -11.99 -3.84 -14.59
CA SER A 62 -11.61 -3.80 -13.18
C SER A 62 -10.09 -3.81 -12.97
N ALA A 63 -9.35 -4.55 -13.82
CA ALA A 63 -7.89 -4.60 -13.78
C ALA A 63 -7.23 -3.24 -14.11
N GLN A 64 -7.84 -2.41 -14.97
CA GLN A 64 -7.31 -1.08 -15.29
C GLN A 64 -7.50 -0.13 -14.11
N VAL A 65 -8.67 -0.18 -13.48
CA VAL A 65 -8.99 0.63 -12.29
C VAL A 65 -8.08 0.23 -11.13
N MET A 66 -7.94 -1.07 -10.85
CA MET A 66 -7.02 -1.58 -9.84
C MET A 66 -5.58 -1.10 -10.08
N LYS A 67 -5.11 -1.17 -11.33
CA LYS A 67 -3.77 -0.69 -11.68
C LYS A 67 -3.62 0.81 -11.39
N ARG A 68 -4.62 1.63 -11.75
CA ARG A 68 -4.63 3.07 -11.45
C ARG A 68 -4.58 3.34 -9.95
N LEU A 69 -5.45 2.68 -9.18
CA LEU A 69 -5.49 2.78 -7.72
C LEU A 69 -4.13 2.43 -7.07
N LEU A 70 -3.48 1.35 -7.51
CA LEU A 70 -2.15 0.99 -6.99
C LEU A 70 -1.03 1.93 -7.44
N GLN A 71 -1.21 2.66 -8.54
CA GLN A 71 -0.27 3.69 -8.98
C GLN A 71 -0.44 4.99 -8.19
N GLU A 72 -1.68 5.36 -7.87
CA GLU A 72 -2.02 6.63 -7.23
C GLU A 72 -1.95 6.54 -5.69
N ASP A 73 -2.37 5.40 -5.12
CA ASP A 73 -2.50 5.20 -3.67
C ASP A 73 -1.94 3.85 -3.20
N GLY A 74 -1.05 3.24 -3.99
CA GLY A 74 -0.47 1.93 -3.70
C GLY A 74 0.22 1.83 -2.34
N TYR A 75 0.76 2.94 -1.82
CA TYR A 75 1.37 2.97 -0.49
C TYR A 75 0.34 2.69 0.61
N ASN A 76 -0.84 3.32 0.55
CA ASN A 76 -1.89 3.11 1.54
C ASN A 76 -2.47 1.70 1.46
N TYR A 77 -2.68 1.17 0.25
CA TYR A 77 -3.06 -0.23 0.07
C TYR A 77 -1.98 -1.19 0.59
N ALA A 78 -0.70 -0.86 0.47
CA ALA A 78 0.38 -1.65 1.06
C ALA A 78 0.34 -1.65 2.60
N LEU A 79 0.02 -0.52 3.23
CA LEU A 79 -0.18 -0.46 4.69
C LEU A 79 -1.35 -1.33 5.14
N VAL A 80 -2.46 -1.31 4.40
CA VAL A 80 -3.61 -2.19 4.66
C VAL A 80 -3.22 -3.66 4.52
N ALA A 81 -2.52 -3.99 3.43
CA ALA A 81 -2.01 -5.33 3.17
C ALA A 81 -1.11 -5.85 4.30
N VAL A 82 -0.15 -5.05 4.78
CA VAL A 82 0.74 -5.45 5.88
C VAL A 82 -0.05 -5.71 7.17
N ARG A 83 -1.08 -4.91 7.47
CA ARG A 83 -1.95 -5.14 8.64
C ARG A 83 -2.73 -6.45 8.52
N GLN A 84 -3.30 -6.73 7.35
CA GLN A 84 -4.04 -7.97 7.09
C GLN A 84 -3.13 -9.19 7.18
N LEU A 85 -1.96 -9.15 6.54
CA LEU A 85 -0.97 -10.23 6.59
C LEU A 85 -0.44 -10.44 8.02
N SER A 86 -0.22 -9.36 8.79
CA SER A 86 0.17 -9.46 10.20
C SER A 86 -0.90 -10.16 11.04
N GLU A 87 -2.18 -9.98 10.74
CA GLU A 87 -3.25 -10.67 11.44
C GLU A 87 -3.30 -12.16 11.08
N LEU A 88 -3.12 -12.51 9.80
CA LEU A 88 -3.00 -13.91 9.36
C LEU A 88 -1.81 -14.61 10.04
N CYS A 89 -0.70 -13.89 10.25
CA CYS A 89 0.46 -14.39 11.00
C CYS A 89 0.12 -14.68 12.46
N ARG A 90 -0.56 -13.76 13.16
CA ARG A 90 -0.98 -13.95 14.56
C ARG A 90 -1.99 -15.09 14.72
N GLN A 91 -2.85 -15.30 13.73
CA GLN A 91 -3.81 -16.40 13.70
C GLN A 91 -3.17 -17.75 13.34
N GLY A 92 -1.90 -17.77 12.92
CA GLY A 92 -1.20 -18.99 12.54
C GLY A 92 -1.66 -19.61 11.21
N VAL A 93 -2.27 -18.80 10.33
CA VAL A 93 -2.79 -19.25 9.03
C VAL A 93 -2.03 -18.70 7.82
N ALA A 94 -1.04 -17.82 8.04
CA ALA A 94 -0.32 -17.13 6.96
C ALA A 94 0.43 -18.08 6.00
N GLU A 95 0.88 -19.24 6.48
CA GLU A 95 1.56 -20.23 5.63
C GLU A 95 0.60 -20.83 4.59
N SER A 96 -0.63 -21.16 4.99
CA SER A 96 -1.62 -21.75 4.08
C SER A 96 -2.36 -20.73 3.22
N SER A 97 -2.54 -19.49 3.71
CA SER A 97 -3.25 -18.43 2.97
C SER A 97 -2.33 -17.59 2.07
N SER A 98 -1.08 -17.38 2.47
CA SER A 98 -0.18 -16.41 1.83
C SER A 98 1.24 -16.96 1.61
N ASN A 99 1.49 -18.24 1.90
CA ASN A 99 2.81 -18.88 1.83
C ASN A 99 3.89 -18.18 2.68
N LEU A 100 3.49 -17.54 3.78
CA LEU A 100 4.39 -16.85 4.69
C LEU A 100 4.79 -17.78 5.84
N LYS A 101 6.08 -18.02 5.98
CA LYS A 101 6.64 -18.79 7.10
C LYS A 101 6.84 -17.91 8.32
N ASN A 102 7.25 -18.53 9.43
CA ASN A 102 7.50 -17.84 10.69
C ASN A 102 8.51 -16.68 10.55
N GLU A 103 9.57 -16.85 9.77
CA GLU A 103 10.55 -15.80 9.47
C GLU A 103 9.94 -14.63 8.69
N ASP A 104 9.06 -14.91 7.73
CA ASP A 104 8.35 -13.90 6.95
C ASP A 104 7.35 -13.14 7.81
N CYS A 105 6.63 -13.85 8.69
CA CYS A 105 5.70 -13.27 9.64
C CYS A 105 6.37 -12.33 10.63
N LYS A 106 7.54 -12.71 11.18
CA LYS A 106 8.34 -11.82 12.04
C LYS A 106 8.73 -10.54 11.31
N LEU A 107 9.06 -10.64 10.02
CA LEU A 107 9.38 -9.49 9.20
C LEU A 107 8.13 -8.63 8.96
N ILE A 108 6.98 -9.19 8.61
CA ILE A 108 5.72 -8.43 8.43
C ILE A 108 5.29 -7.72 9.72
N GLU A 109 5.34 -8.41 10.87
CA GLU A 109 4.93 -7.85 12.17
C GLU A 109 5.79 -6.67 12.61
N LYS A 110 7.08 -6.64 12.23
CA LYS A 110 7.97 -5.49 12.48
C LYS A 110 7.47 -4.22 11.78
N HIS A 111 6.77 -4.37 10.66
CA HIS A 111 6.29 -3.27 9.81
C HIS A 111 4.78 -3.03 9.92
N SER A 112 4.05 -3.75 10.78
CA SER A 112 2.58 -3.66 10.87
C SER A 112 2.04 -2.58 11.83
N LYS A 113 2.90 -1.64 12.24
CA LYS A 113 2.55 -0.53 13.14
C LYS A 113 1.94 0.64 12.39
#